data_AF-A0A2N5XL94-F1
#
_entry.id   AF-A0A2N5XL94-F1
#
_cell.length_a   1.000
_cell.length_b   1.000
_cell.length_c   1.000
_cell.angle_alpha   90.00
_cell.angle_beta   90.00
_cell.angle_gamma   90.00
#
_symmetry.space_group_name_H-M   'P 1'
#
loop_
_entity.id
_entity.type
_entity.pdbx_description
1 polymer ?
#
loop_
_entity_poly.entity_id
_entity_poly.type
_entity_poly.pdbx_seq_one_letter_code
_entity_poly.pdbx_strand_id
1 'polypeptide(L)'
;MVCQPCRAMVLAFPNQTCNIDEDTGTIRFSGYDGVLEIRFTMSSDTIDQLMGGKDGQDISYGQAFERLRSRIQDAAVRNYKRTKKSYYTLGPNSGI
;
A
#
# COMPACT_ATOMS: atom_id res chain seq x y z
N MET A 1 -3.33 11.38 -19.17
CA MET A 1 -3.92 10.15 -18.62
C MET A 1 -2.86 9.07 -18.70
N VAL A 2 -1.94 9.05 -17.73
CA VAL A 2 -0.70 8.25 -17.85
C VAL A 2 -0.97 6.79 -17.49
N CYS A 3 -0.54 5.93 -18.41
CA CYS A 3 -0.62 4.48 -18.37
C CYS A 3 -0.10 3.90 -17.06
N GLN A 4 -0.92 3.11 -16.36
CA GLN A 4 -0.36 2.11 -15.45
C GLN A 4 0.20 0.97 -16.31
N PRO A 5 1.51 0.63 -16.19
CA PRO A 5 2.02 -0.56 -16.82
C PRO A 5 1.32 -1.76 -16.20
N CYS A 6 0.58 -2.49 -17.03
CA CYS A 6 -0.05 -3.76 -16.72
C CYS A 6 1.04 -4.80 -16.38
N ARG A 7 1.66 -4.74 -15.19
CA ARG A 7 2.71 -5.69 -14.79
C ARG A 7 2.53 -6.11 -13.34
N ALA A 8 1.65 -7.09 -13.15
CA ALA A 8 1.84 -8.29 -12.32
C ALA A 8 0.47 -8.87 -11.94
N MET A 9 -0.09 -9.73 -12.80
CA MET A 9 -1.28 -10.53 -12.47
C MET A 9 -0.93 -11.54 -11.38
N VAL A 10 -0.95 -11.09 -10.13
CA VAL A 10 -1.08 -11.93 -8.94
C VAL A 10 -2.04 -11.27 -7.95
N LEU A 11 -2.06 -9.94 -7.87
CA LEU A 11 -3.05 -9.21 -7.07
C LEU A 11 -3.65 -8.07 -7.90
N ALA A 12 -4.97 -8.11 -8.07
CA ALA A 12 -5.75 -7.00 -8.61
C ALA A 12 -6.13 -6.05 -7.47
N PHE A 13 -6.06 -4.75 -7.70
CA PHE A 13 -6.50 -3.72 -6.74
C PHE A 13 -7.68 -2.94 -7.35
N PRO A 14 -8.84 -3.59 -7.61
CA PRO A 14 -9.97 -2.99 -8.31
C PRO A 14 -10.67 -1.92 -7.48
N ASN A 15 -10.58 -2.01 -6.16
CA ASN A 15 -11.15 -1.04 -5.24
C ASN A 15 -10.06 -0.04 -4.82
N GLN A 16 -10.29 1.23 -5.15
CA GLN A 16 -9.46 2.37 -4.74
C GLN A 16 -9.62 2.73 -3.26
N THR A 17 -10.38 1.96 -2.48
CA THR A 17 -10.66 2.22 -1.06
C THR A 17 -9.43 1.95 -0.20
N CYS A 18 -8.54 2.93 -0.18
CA CYS A 18 -7.62 3.18 0.91
C CYS A 18 -8.45 3.75 2.06
N ASN A 19 -8.64 2.98 3.12
CA ASN A 19 -9.27 3.48 4.35
C ASN A 19 -8.13 3.95 5.26
N ILE A 20 -8.10 5.26 5.51
CA ILE A 20 -7.13 5.88 6.38
C ILE A 20 -7.85 6.14 7.69
N ASP A 21 -7.36 5.49 8.73
CA ASP A 21 -7.73 5.80 10.10
C ASP A 21 -6.86 6.99 10.52
N GLU A 22 -7.43 8.20 10.49
CA GLU A 22 -6.71 9.42 10.87
C GLU A 22 -6.46 9.47 12.38
N ASP A 23 -7.29 8.81 13.19
CA ASP A 23 -7.13 8.73 14.65
C ASP A 23 -5.94 7.87 15.05
N THR A 24 -5.71 6.76 14.33
CA THR A 24 -4.58 5.85 14.60
C THR A 24 -3.42 5.97 13.61
N GLY A 25 -3.53 6.87 12.62
CA GLY A 25 -2.56 6.99 11.52
C GLY A 25 -2.42 5.71 10.69
N THR A 26 -3.40 4.80 10.72
CA THR A 26 -3.27 3.49 10.10
C THR A 26 -3.96 3.45 8.74
N ILE A 27 -3.20 3.09 7.72
CA ILE A 27 -3.66 2.99 6.34
C ILE A 27 -3.96 1.54 6.02
N ARG A 28 -5.17 1.28 5.50
CA ARG A 28 -5.64 -0.06 5.16
C ARG A 28 -6.09 -0.11 3.71
N PHE A 29 -5.65 -1.13 2.99
CA PHE A 29 -6.07 -1.39 1.62
C PHE A 29 -6.14 -2.89 1.35
N SER A 30 -6.91 -3.27 0.34
CA SER A 30 -7.09 -4.68 -0.03
C SER A 30 -6.69 -4.92 -1.48
N GLY A 31 -6.02 -6.04 -1.72
CA GLY A 31 -5.80 -6.63 -3.04
C GLY A 31 -6.61 -7.90 -3.21
N TYR A 32 -6.82 -8.34 -4.43
CA TYR A 32 -7.62 -9.52 -4.76
C TYR A 32 -6.84 -10.45 -5.68
N ASP A 33 -6.60 -11.68 -5.24
CA ASP A 33 -6.06 -12.75 -6.11
C ASP A 33 -7.25 -13.57 -6.66
N GLY A 34 -7.98 -12.97 -7.60
CA GLY A 34 -9.27 -13.50 -8.06
C GLY A 34 -10.38 -13.28 -7.04
N VAL A 35 -10.75 -14.34 -6.31
CA VAL A 35 -11.85 -14.32 -5.31
C VAL A 35 -11.37 -14.08 -3.88
N LEU A 36 -10.06 -14.17 -3.63
CA LEU A 36 -9.48 -14.04 -2.29
C LEU A 36 -9.10 -12.58 -2.02
N GLU A 37 -9.77 -11.97 -1.04
CA GLU A 37 -9.37 -10.67 -0.49
C GLU A 37 -8.09 -10.83 0.37
N ILE A 38 -7.05 -10.10 0.02
CA ILE A 38 -5.81 -9.96 0.77
C ILE A 38 -5.77 -8.57 1.38
N ARG A 39 -5.70 -8.51 2.72
CA ARG A 39 -5.70 -7.25 3.47
C ARG A 39 -4.28 -6.81 3.78
N PHE A 40 -4.02 -5.53 3.55
CA PHE A 40 -2.74 -4.88 3.83
C PHE A 40 -2.98 -3.71 4.78
N THR A 41 -2.14 -3.61 5.81
CA THR A 41 -2.14 -2.49 6.75
C THR A 41 -0.77 -1.85 6.82
N MET A 42 -0.72 -0.55 7.06
CA MET A 42 0.49 0.26 7.07
C MET A 42 0.34 1.37 8.12
N SER A 43 1.41 1.71 8.86
CA SER A 43 1.41 2.90 9.71
C SER A 43 1.74 4.15 8.89
N SER A 44 1.19 5.30 9.27
CA SER A 44 1.52 6.63 8.73
C SER A 44 3.02 6.89 8.84
N ASP A 45 3.68 6.45 9.92
CA ASP A 45 5.13 6.54 10.08
C ASP A 45 5.91 5.88 8.94
N THR A 46 5.32 4.86 8.32
CA THR A 46 5.94 4.18 7.17
C THR A 46 5.82 5.05 5.92
N ILE A 47 4.69 5.73 5.74
CA ILE A 47 4.52 6.71 4.66
C ILE A 47 5.46 7.88 4.85
N ASP A 48 5.57 8.42 6.06
CA ASP A 48 6.49 9.52 6.35
C ASP A 48 7.94 9.14 6.03
N GLN A 49 8.37 7.93 6.41
CA GLN A 49 9.69 7.42 6.04
C GLN A 49 9.87 7.27 4.53
N LEU A 50 8.85 6.80 3.81
CA LEU A 50 8.91 6.63 2.36
C LEU A 50 8.92 7.94 1.58
N MET A 51 8.27 8.97 2.13
CA MET A 51 8.24 10.32 1.59
C MET A 51 9.54 11.09 1.87
N GLY A 52 10.43 10.57 2.72
CA GLY A 52 11.72 11.18 3.05
C GLY A 52 11.76 11.93 4.39
N GLY A 53 10.79 11.70 5.29
CA GLY A 53 10.66 12.38 6.58
C GLY A 53 9.76 13.62 6.51
N LYS A 54 9.85 14.48 7.54
CA LYS A 54 8.97 15.64 7.86
C LYS A 54 8.62 16.62 6.73
N ASP A 55 9.24 16.53 5.55
CA ASP A 55 8.84 17.27 4.34
C ASP A 55 7.48 16.83 3.75
N GLY A 56 6.91 15.72 4.23
CA GLY A 56 5.55 15.28 3.87
C GLY A 56 4.40 16.00 4.57
N GLN A 57 4.68 16.93 5.50
CA GLN A 57 3.68 17.49 6.42
C GLN A 57 2.53 18.27 5.78
N ASP A 58 2.65 18.66 4.50
CA ASP A 58 1.64 19.46 3.80
C ASP A 58 0.74 18.64 2.84
N ILE A 59 0.93 17.32 2.76
CA ILE A 59 0.08 16.43 1.95
C ILE A 59 -0.69 15.47 2.84
N SER A 60 -2.01 15.42 2.67
CA SER A 60 -2.85 14.44 3.36
C SER A 60 -2.34 13.02 3.08
N TYR A 61 -2.44 12.11 4.05
CA TYR A 61 -1.98 10.72 3.91
C TYR A 61 -2.58 10.02 2.68
N GLY A 62 -3.77 10.40 2.23
CA GLY A 62 -4.36 9.92 0.97
C GLY A 62 -3.56 10.31 -0.28
N GLN A 63 -3.07 11.55 -0.34
CA GLN A 63 -2.23 11.99 -1.46
C GLN A 63 -0.83 11.35 -1.41
N ALA A 64 -0.26 11.24 -0.21
CA ALA A 64 1.02 10.56 -0.02
C ALA A 64 0.94 9.07 -0.43
N PHE A 65 -0.14 8.39 -0.04
CA PHE A 65 -0.43 7.02 -0.45
C PHE A 65 -0.55 6.90 -1.97
N GLU A 66 -1.29 7.81 -2.63
CA GLU A 66 -1.44 7.77 -4.09
C GLU A 66 -0.10 7.98 -4.82
N ARG A 67 0.77 8.86 -4.32
CA ARG A 67 2.13 9.06 -4.86
C ARG A 67 3.00 7.81 -4.70
N LEU A 68 2.90 7.14 -3.56
CA LEU A 68 3.67 5.93 -3.24
C LEU A 68 3.01 4.64 -3.72
N ARG A 69 1.81 4.73 -4.31
CA ARG A 69 0.95 3.60 -4.66
C ARG A 69 1.67 2.51 -5.42
N SER A 70 2.41 2.88 -6.47
CA SER A 70 3.16 1.92 -7.29
C SER A 70 4.18 1.13 -6.45
N ARG A 71 4.94 1.83 -5.59
CA ARG A 71 5.94 1.20 -4.69
C ARG A 71 5.27 0.28 -3.67
N ILE A 72 4.16 0.72 -3.07
CA ILE A 72 3.41 -0.03 -2.06
C ILE A 72 2.81 -1.30 -2.69
N GLN A 73 2.19 -1.19 -3.86
CA GLN A 73 1.62 -2.32 -4.59
C GLN A 73 2.69 -3.33 -4.99
N ASP A 74 3.83 -2.88 -5.49
CA ASP A 74 4.96 -3.76 -5.82
C ASP A 74 5.47 -4.52 -4.59
N ALA A 75 5.62 -3.84 -3.45
CA ALA A 75 6.03 -4.49 -2.22
C ALA A 75 4.99 -5.46 -1.67
N ALA A 76 3.70 -5.12 -1.78
CA ALA A 76 2.60 -6.01 -1.44
C ALA A 76 2.63 -7.29 -2.29
N VAL A 77 2.81 -7.16 -3.61
CA VAL A 77 2.95 -8.30 -4.52
C VAL A 77 4.19 -9.14 -4.20
N ARG A 78 5.34 -8.51 -3.87
CA ARG A 78 6.55 -9.24 -3.46
C ARG A 78 6.33 -10.05 -2.18
N ASN A 79 5.75 -9.44 -1.15
CA ASN A 79 5.45 -10.10 0.12
C ASN A 79 4.42 -11.23 -0.04
N TYR A 80 3.40 -10.99 -0.87
CA TYR A 80 2.40 -11.98 -1.21
C TYR A 80 3.00 -13.18 -1.95
N LYS A 81 3.80 -12.96 -2.99
CA LYS A 81 4.46 -14.05 -3.72
C LYS A 81 5.33 -14.95 -2.82
N ARG A 82 5.91 -14.38 -1.76
CA ARG A 82 6.78 -15.12 -0.83
C ARG A 82 6.03 -16.03 0.14
N THR A 83 4.84 -15.63 0.59
CA THR A 83 4.16 -16.30 1.71
C THR A 83 2.69 -16.66 1.44
N LYS A 84 2.03 -16.01 0.47
CA LYS A 84 0.63 -16.21 0.05
C LYS A 84 -0.38 -16.22 1.20
N LYS A 85 -0.19 -15.32 2.16
CA LYS A 85 -1.10 -15.09 3.30
C LYS A 85 -2.25 -14.17 2.88
N SER A 86 -3.33 -14.19 3.64
CA SER A 86 -4.49 -13.30 3.46
C SER A 86 -4.35 -11.95 4.19
N TYR A 87 -3.32 -11.77 5.02
CA TYR A 87 -3.08 -10.54 5.77
C TYR A 87 -1.59 -10.20 5.85
N TYR A 88 -1.28 -8.91 5.65
CA TYR A 88 0.07 -8.36 5.74
C TYR A 88 0.09 -7.02 6.47
N THR A 89 1.10 -6.86 7.31
CA THR A 89 1.51 -5.55 7.84
C THR A 89 2.73 -5.08 7.06
N LEU A 90 2.58 -3.97 6.35
CA LEU A 90 3.63 -3.30 5.60
C LEU A 90 4.22 -2.20 6.48
N GLY A 91 5.48 -2.38 6.87
CA GLY A 91 6.27 -1.40 7.59
C GLY A 91 7.59 -1.13 6.85
N PRO A 92 8.42 -0.22 7.38
CA PRO A 92 9.72 0.13 6.78
C PRO A 92 10.66 -1.09 6.68
N ASN A 93 10.53 -2.05 7.61
CA ASN A 93 11.32 -3.29 7.61
C ASN A 93 10.79 -4.36 6.64
N SER A 94 9.66 -4.13 5.95
CA SER A 94 9.00 -5.10 5.07
C SER A 94 9.48 -5.08 3.62
N GLY A 95 10.52 -4.30 3.31
CA GLY A 95 11.10 -4.18 1.96
C GLY A 95 10.36 -3.21 1.03
N ILE A 96 9.96 -2.07 1.58
CA ILE A 96 9.26 -0.95 0.93
C ILE A 96 10.20 0.24 0.71
#